data_AF-A0A426VH33-F1
#
_entry.id   AF-A0A426VH33-F1
#
_cell.length_a   1.000
_cell.length_b   1.000
_cell.length_c   1.000
_cell.angle_alpha   90.00
_cell.angle_beta   90.00
_cell.angle_gamma   90.00
#
_symmetry.space_group_name_H-M   'P 1'
#
loop_
_entity.id
_entity.type
_entity.pdbx_description
1 polymer ?
#
loop_
_entity_poly.entity_id
_entity_poly.type
_entity_poly.pdbx_seq_one_letter_code
_entity_poly.pdbx_strand_id
1 'polypeptide(L)'
;MIQSEVHEAISRLSANKCYLVGVGLVRRLAPGFDFFAKKHAQLERGEDFLRALSRIQSTYDVALSKQGVFGEVASVIAHLTPDTNDYDDLSASYALDAASSAWLLATCLGSPMHEKVLQISVLSIDSADRVIQELERIDFFDKNIEKLIQNHKIMLKELMAQAKIIEIASGNHSEEIILSEIIGYADSNLGSVALRQMD
;
A
#
# COMPACT_ATOMS: atom_id res chain seq x y z
N MET A 1 -0.13 -6.16 19.26
CA MET A 1 -1.27 -7.11 19.30
C MET A 1 -2.02 -7.12 17.97
N ILE A 2 -2.49 -5.97 17.45
CA ILE A 2 -3.21 -5.95 16.17
C ILE A 2 -2.31 -6.27 14.96
N GLN A 3 -1.07 -5.78 14.90
CA GLN A 3 -0.15 -6.09 13.78
C GLN A 3 0.18 -7.59 13.68
N SER A 4 0.43 -8.26 14.81
CA SER A 4 0.65 -9.71 14.83
C SER A 4 -0.57 -10.49 14.36
N GLU A 5 -1.78 -10.03 14.71
CA GLU A 5 -3.04 -10.62 14.25
C GLU A 5 -3.25 -10.43 12.74
N VAL A 6 -2.93 -9.24 12.21
CA VAL A 6 -2.95 -8.95 10.77
C VAL A 6 -2.00 -9.86 10.00
N HIS A 7 -0.75 -10.01 10.47
CA HIS A 7 0.25 -10.85 9.83
C HIS A 7 -0.15 -12.33 9.84
N GLU A 8 -0.66 -12.81 10.98
CA GLU A 8 -1.15 -14.18 11.12
C GLU A 8 -2.35 -14.43 10.19
N ALA A 9 -3.28 -13.48 10.10
CA ALA A 9 -4.44 -13.61 9.23
C ALA A 9 -4.05 -13.63 7.74
N ILE A 10 -3.13 -12.77 7.29
CA ILE A 10 -2.59 -12.79 5.93
C ILE A 10 -2.01 -14.17 5.61
N SER A 11 -1.21 -14.73 6.53
CA SER A 11 -0.52 -16.02 6.36
C SER A 11 -1.47 -17.22 6.20
N ARG A 12 -2.73 -17.10 6.64
CA ARG A 12 -3.75 -18.16 6.54
C ARG A 12 -4.59 -18.08 5.26
N LEU A 13 -4.50 -17.00 4.50
CA LEU A 13 -5.27 -16.83 3.25
C LEU A 13 -4.72 -17.72 2.13
N SER A 14 -5.57 -18.10 1.18
CA SER A 14 -5.09 -18.67 -0.09
C SER A 14 -4.26 -17.63 -0.84
N ALA A 15 -3.38 -18.07 -1.76
CA ALA A 15 -2.54 -17.16 -2.54
C ALA A 15 -3.36 -16.08 -3.27
N ASN A 16 -4.51 -16.47 -3.86
CA ASN A 16 -5.40 -15.54 -4.55
C ASN A 16 -6.00 -14.50 -3.60
N LYS A 17 -6.52 -14.93 -2.44
CA LYS A 17 -7.07 -14.02 -1.43
C LYS A 17 -5.99 -13.12 -0.83
N CYS A 18 -4.77 -13.64 -0.66
CA CYS A 18 -3.62 -12.88 -0.22
C CYS A 18 -3.25 -11.79 -1.23
N TYR A 19 -3.24 -12.11 -2.53
CA TYR A 19 -3.04 -11.12 -3.59
C TYR A 19 -4.08 -10.00 -3.56
N LEU A 20 -5.35 -10.35 -3.34
CA LEU A 20 -6.45 -9.38 -3.20
C LEU A 20 -6.24 -8.44 -2.01
N VAL A 21 -5.72 -8.94 -0.88
CA VAL A 21 -5.28 -8.08 0.24
C VAL A 21 -4.19 -7.12 -0.22
N GLY A 22 -3.16 -7.62 -0.92
CA GLY A 22 -2.10 -6.79 -1.50
C GLY A 22 -2.64 -5.67 -2.40
N VAL A 23 -3.63 -5.96 -3.27
CA VAL A 23 -4.30 -4.94 -4.07
C VAL A 23 -4.91 -3.83 -3.21
N GLY A 24 -5.64 -4.19 -2.15
CA GLY A 24 -6.26 -3.23 -1.25
C GLY A 24 -5.24 -2.33 -0.55
N LEU A 25 -4.15 -2.91 -0.06
CA LEU A 25 -3.09 -2.17 0.62
C LEU A 25 -2.35 -1.21 -0.33
N VAL A 26 -1.97 -1.66 -1.52
CA VAL A 26 -1.31 -0.80 -2.52
C VAL A 26 -2.21 0.37 -2.93
N ARG A 27 -3.51 0.13 -3.14
CA ARG A 27 -4.46 1.21 -3.45
C ARG A 27 -4.52 2.27 -2.37
N ARG A 28 -4.48 1.85 -1.09
CA ARG A 28 -4.46 2.79 0.02
C ARG A 28 -3.19 3.64 0.08
N LEU A 29 -2.05 3.14 -0.40
CA LEU A 29 -0.79 3.87 -0.48
C LEU A 29 -0.67 4.77 -1.71
N ALA A 30 -1.41 4.49 -2.79
CA ALA A 30 -1.36 5.26 -4.04
C ALA A 30 -1.50 6.79 -3.89
N PRO A 31 -2.33 7.34 -2.98
CA PRO A 31 -2.39 8.77 -2.71
C PRO A 31 -1.06 9.41 -2.31
N GLY A 32 -0.14 8.66 -1.70
CA GLY A 32 1.19 9.17 -1.36
C GLY A 32 2.03 9.47 -2.60
N PHE A 33 1.89 8.65 -3.64
CA PHE A 33 2.51 8.91 -4.93
C PHE A 33 1.88 10.11 -5.65
N ASP A 34 0.54 10.19 -5.65
CA ASP A 34 -0.19 11.31 -6.25
C ASP A 34 0.13 12.64 -5.56
N PHE A 35 0.24 12.64 -4.23
CA PHE A 35 0.66 13.80 -3.46
C PHE A 35 2.05 14.30 -3.87
N PHE A 36 3.02 13.39 -3.93
CA PHE A 36 4.37 13.70 -4.40
C PHE A 36 4.36 14.28 -5.82
N ALA A 37 3.63 13.64 -6.74
CA ALA A 37 3.53 14.08 -8.13
C ALA A 37 2.95 15.50 -8.23
N LYS A 38 1.89 15.81 -7.45
CA LYS A 38 1.30 17.16 -7.39
C LYS A 38 2.27 18.18 -6.81
N LYS A 39 2.91 17.85 -5.69
CA LYS A 39 3.82 18.77 -4.97
C LYS A 39 5.02 19.18 -5.84
N HIS A 40 5.55 18.26 -6.64
CA HIS A 40 6.73 18.49 -7.48
C HIS A 40 6.40 18.78 -8.95
N ALA A 41 5.13 19.09 -9.27
CA ALA A 41 4.65 19.37 -10.62
C ALA A 41 4.95 18.26 -11.65
N GLN A 42 4.92 17.00 -11.22
CA GLN A 42 5.13 15.79 -12.02
C GLN A 42 3.82 15.03 -12.26
N LEU A 43 2.75 15.73 -12.65
CA LEU A 43 1.40 15.14 -12.77
C LEU A 43 1.34 13.91 -13.70
N GLU A 44 2.05 13.97 -14.85
CA GLU A 44 2.14 12.84 -15.79
C GLU A 44 2.70 11.58 -15.14
N ARG A 45 3.70 11.74 -14.25
CA ARG A 45 4.28 10.63 -13.49
C ARG A 45 3.25 9.98 -12.55
N GLY A 46 2.40 10.79 -11.93
CA GLY A 46 1.28 10.32 -11.10
C GLY A 46 0.25 9.54 -11.92
N GLU A 47 -0.12 10.05 -13.09
CA GLU A 47 -1.05 9.38 -14.01
C GLU A 47 -0.48 8.05 -14.55
N ASP A 48 0.81 8.03 -14.91
CA ASP A 48 1.52 6.81 -15.31
C ASP A 48 1.50 5.76 -14.20
N PHE A 49 1.71 6.17 -12.96
CA PHE A 49 1.67 5.27 -11.81
C PHE A 49 0.27 4.66 -11.61
N LEU A 50 -0.79 5.47 -11.66
CA LEU A 50 -2.17 4.99 -11.54
C LEU A 50 -2.57 4.06 -12.69
N ARG A 51 -2.09 4.34 -13.92
CA ARG A 51 -2.25 3.44 -15.06
C ARG A 51 -1.53 2.11 -14.86
N ALA A 52 -0.29 2.13 -14.36
CA ALA A 52 0.45 0.92 -14.03
C ALA A 52 -0.25 0.09 -12.94
N LEU A 53 -0.74 0.74 -11.88
CA LEU A 53 -1.51 0.10 -10.81
C LEU A 53 -2.80 -0.55 -11.34
N SER A 54 -3.51 0.13 -12.24
CA SER A 54 -4.71 -0.41 -12.88
C SER A 54 -4.40 -1.66 -13.70
N ARG A 55 -3.22 -1.74 -14.33
CA ARG A 55 -2.76 -2.95 -15.05
C ARG A 55 -2.44 -4.11 -14.10
N ILE A 56 -1.92 -3.86 -12.90
CA ILE A 56 -1.73 -4.91 -11.86
C ILE A 56 -3.08 -5.51 -11.44
N GLN A 57 -4.12 -4.68 -11.40
CA GLN A 57 -5.44 -5.09 -10.92
C GLN A 57 -6.26 -5.81 -11.98
N SER A 58 -6.28 -5.28 -13.21
CA SER A 58 -6.99 -5.90 -14.33
C SER A 58 -6.37 -7.22 -14.77
N THR A 59 -5.13 -7.50 -14.34
CA THR A 59 -4.49 -8.78 -14.57
C THR A 59 -4.88 -9.85 -13.56
N TYR A 60 -5.79 -9.63 -12.60
CA TYR A 60 -6.27 -10.69 -11.70
C TYR A 60 -6.71 -11.96 -12.45
N ASP A 61 -7.49 -11.80 -13.52
CA ASP A 61 -7.97 -12.91 -14.36
C ASP A 61 -6.88 -13.52 -15.28
N VAL A 62 -5.78 -12.79 -15.48
CA VAL A 62 -4.66 -13.15 -16.37
C VAL A 62 -3.45 -13.66 -15.57
N ALA A 63 -3.38 -13.36 -14.27
CA ALA A 63 -2.23 -13.47 -13.38
C ALA A 63 -1.75 -14.90 -13.18
N LEU A 64 -2.66 -15.87 -13.20
CA LEU A 64 -2.27 -17.27 -13.12
C LEU A 64 -1.76 -17.84 -14.46
N SER A 65 -1.88 -17.12 -15.58
CA SER A 65 -1.64 -17.69 -16.92
C SER A 65 -0.54 -17.03 -17.75
N LYS A 66 -0.13 -15.77 -17.51
CA LYS A 66 0.84 -15.07 -18.39
C LYS A 66 1.93 -14.33 -17.62
N GLN A 67 3.04 -15.02 -17.35
CA GLN A 67 4.24 -14.49 -16.68
C GLN A 67 4.88 -13.24 -17.35
N GLY A 68 4.60 -12.97 -18.63
CA GLY A 68 5.27 -11.88 -19.37
C GLY A 68 4.75 -10.46 -19.09
N VAL A 69 3.47 -10.29 -18.74
CA VAL A 69 2.86 -8.94 -18.57
C VAL A 69 3.36 -8.25 -17.29
N PHE A 70 3.74 -9.02 -16.28
CA PHE A 70 4.14 -8.53 -14.97
C PHE A 70 5.53 -7.90 -14.96
N GLY A 71 6.46 -8.44 -15.76
CA GLY A 71 7.80 -7.86 -15.91
C GLY A 71 7.76 -6.44 -16.48
N GLU A 72 6.90 -6.18 -17.46
CA GLU A 72 6.73 -4.85 -18.03
C GLU A 72 6.16 -3.86 -17.01
N VAL A 73 5.11 -4.25 -16.28
CA VAL A 73 4.47 -3.36 -15.29
C VAL A 73 5.41 -3.08 -14.12
N ALA A 74 6.13 -4.09 -13.63
CA ALA A 74 7.14 -3.90 -12.59
C ALA A 74 8.28 -2.97 -13.06
N SER A 75 8.72 -3.10 -14.32
CA SER A 75 9.74 -2.20 -14.89
C SER A 75 9.26 -0.76 -14.99
N VAL A 76 7.99 -0.54 -15.37
CA VAL A 76 7.40 0.80 -15.40
C VAL A 76 7.38 1.41 -14.00
N ILE A 77 6.92 0.66 -12.99
CA ILE A 77 6.87 1.14 -11.60
C ILE A 77 8.26 1.46 -11.07
N ALA A 78 9.25 0.61 -11.35
CA ALA A 78 10.63 0.86 -10.95
C ALA A 78 11.16 2.17 -11.56
N HIS A 79 10.85 2.46 -12.82
CA HIS A 79 11.23 3.72 -13.46
C HIS A 79 10.50 4.94 -12.87
N LEU A 80 9.24 4.76 -12.44
CA LEU A 80 8.46 5.81 -11.79
C LEU A 80 8.86 6.03 -10.32
N THR A 81 9.62 5.13 -9.70
CA THR A 81 9.98 5.23 -8.28
C THR A 81 10.95 6.40 -8.06
N PRO A 82 10.70 7.35 -7.13
CA PRO A 82 11.62 8.44 -6.87
C PRO A 82 12.82 7.98 -6.03
N ASP A 83 13.99 8.58 -6.28
CA ASP A 83 15.11 8.54 -5.34
C ASP A 83 14.85 9.56 -4.24
N THR A 84 14.79 9.13 -2.99
CA THR A 84 14.51 10.02 -1.86
C THR A 84 15.62 11.04 -1.60
N ASN A 85 16.84 10.80 -2.10
CA ASN A 85 17.96 11.74 -1.96
C ASN A 85 17.83 12.98 -2.84
N ASP A 86 16.94 12.93 -3.86
CA ASP A 86 16.69 14.05 -4.78
C ASP A 86 15.69 15.08 -4.21
N TYR A 87 15.15 14.86 -3.01
CA TYR A 87 14.06 15.67 -2.44
C TYR A 87 14.30 15.97 -0.95
N ASP A 88 14.09 17.23 -0.56
CA ASP A 88 14.30 17.72 0.81
C ASP A 88 13.09 17.48 1.74
N ASP A 89 12.12 16.65 1.32
CA ASP A 89 10.89 16.44 2.07
C ASP A 89 10.37 15.00 1.99
N LEU A 90 9.48 14.64 2.92
CA LEU A 90 8.98 13.27 3.09
C LEU A 90 8.07 12.78 1.95
N SER A 91 7.61 13.64 1.03
CA SER A 91 6.73 13.23 -0.08
C SER A 91 7.37 12.16 -0.96
N ALA A 92 8.69 12.25 -1.19
CA ALA A 92 9.41 11.22 -1.94
C ALA A 92 9.41 9.86 -1.23
N SER A 93 9.46 9.86 0.11
CA SER A 93 9.35 8.62 0.91
C SER A 93 7.96 8.00 0.79
N TYR A 94 6.90 8.81 0.80
CA TYR A 94 5.54 8.30 0.60
C TYR A 94 5.32 7.72 -0.80
N ALA A 95 5.86 8.38 -1.82
CA ALA A 95 5.85 7.88 -3.18
C ALA A 95 6.69 6.59 -3.32
N LEU A 96 7.85 6.51 -2.64
CA LEU A 96 8.67 5.31 -2.60
C LEU A 96 7.92 4.14 -1.97
N ASP A 97 7.20 4.32 -0.85
CA ASP A 97 6.41 3.23 -0.24
C ASP A 97 5.33 2.72 -1.20
N ALA A 98 4.60 3.64 -1.84
CA ALA A 98 3.55 3.31 -2.78
C ALA A 98 4.09 2.55 -4.00
N ALA A 99 5.19 3.03 -4.57
CA ALA A 99 5.84 2.41 -5.72
C ALA A 99 6.47 1.05 -5.36
N SER A 100 7.14 0.95 -4.22
CA SER A 100 7.71 -0.30 -3.73
C SER A 100 6.64 -1.34 -3.48
N SER A 101 5.51 -0.93 -2.88
CA SER A 101 4.37 -1.82 -2.63
C SER A 101 3.72 -2.30 -3.95
N ALA A 102 3.55 -1.41 -4.92
CA ALA A 102 3.04 -1.77 -6.24
C ALA A 102 4.00 -2.70 -7.00
N TRP A 103 5.32 -2.47 -6.88
CA TRP A 103 6.34 -3.34 -7.47
C TRP A 103 6.36 -4.72 -6.82
N LEU A 104 6.25 -4.80 -5.49
CA LEU A 104 6.12 -6.06 -4.75
C LEU A 104 4.92 -6.84 -5.27
N LEU A 105 3.77 -6.18 -5.39
CA LEU A 105 2.53 -6.78 -5.89
C LEU A 105 2.66 -7.25 -7.36
N ALA A 106 3.25 -6.42 -8.23
CA ALA A 106 3.49 -6.78 -9.63
C ALA A 106 4.42 -7.99 -9.78
N THR A 107 5.36 -8.18 -8.85
CA THR A 107 6.31 -9.30 -8.88
C THR A 107 5.87 -10.48 -8.02
N CYS A 108 4.66 -10.49 -7.47
CA CYS A 108 4.19 -11.56 -6.58
C CYS A 108 4.07 -12.94 -7.26
N LEU A 109 4.03 -12.99 -8.60
CA LEU A 109 3.94 -14.25 -9.33
C LEU A 109 5.32 -14.91 -9.45
N GLY A 110 5.48 -16.08 -8.80
CA GLY A 110 6.72 -16.86 -8.79
C GLY A 110 7.58 -16.73 -7.53
N SER A 111 7.13 -15.98 -6.53
CA SER A 111 7.75 -15.80 -5.20
C SER A 111 6.68 -16.09 -4.13
N PRO A 112 7.04 -16.36 -2.85
CA PRO A 112 6.03 -16.52 -1.79
C PRO A 112 5.15 -15.25 -1.66
N MET A 113 3.93 -15.33 -2.20
CA MET A 113 2.91 -14.27 -2.23
C MET A 113 2.71 -13.64 -0.85
N HIS A 114 2.61 -14.48 0.18
CA HIS A 114 2.40 -14.08 1.56
C HIS A 114 3.50 -13.17 2.07
N GLU A 115 4.77 -13.49 1.83
CA GLU A 115 5.90 -12.67 2.28
C GLU A 115 5.85 -11.26 1.67
N LYS A 116 5.52 -11.16 0.38
CA LYS A 116 5.40 -9.87 -0.31
C LYS A 116 4.22 -9.06 0.19
N VAL A 117 3.07 -9.69 0.41
CA VAL A 117 1.89 -9.00 0.97
C VAL A 117 2.13 -8.57 2.42
N LEU A 118 2.86 -9.36 3.20
CA LEU A 118 3.31 -8.96 4.54
C LEU A 118 4.25 -7.76 4.47
N GLN A 119 5.19 -7.72 3.51
CA GLN A 119 6.04 -6.54 3.30
C GLN A 119 5.22 -5.30 2.91
N ILE A 120 4.21 -5.44 2.04
CA ILE A 120 3.29 -4.35 1.70
C ILE A 120 2.53 -3.85 2.96
N SER A 121 2.07 -4.78 3.81
CA SER A 121 1.40 -4.45 5.09
C SER A 121 2.33 -3.65 6.02
N VAL A 122 3.60 -4.03 6.11
CA VAL A 122 4.62 -3.31 6.88
C VAL A 122 4.87 -1.93 6.30
N LEU A 123 5.07 -1.80 4.99
CA LEU A 123 5.25 -0.48 4.34
C LEU A 123 4.07 0.45 4.59
N SER A 124 2.84 -0.09 4.64
CA SER A 124 1.65 0.69 4.98
C SER A 124 1.64 1.21 6.42
N ILE A 125 2.14 0.40 7.37
CA ILE A 125 2.32 0.79 8.77
C ILE A 125 3.43 1.82 8.90
N ASP A 126 4.59 1.60 8.27
CA ASP A 126 5.74 2.51 8.32
C ASP A 126 5.41 3.87 7.70
N SER A 127 4.60 3.89 6.64
CA SER A 127 4.10 5.11 6.03
C SER A 127 3.18 5.89 6.99
N ALA A 128 2.27 5.19 7.70
CA ALA A 128 1.43 5.78 8.73
C ALA A 128 2.25 6.31 9.93
N ASP A 129 3.26 5.56 10.36
CA ASP A 129 4.19 5.98 11.40
C ASP A 129 4.90 7.28 11.02
N ARG A 130 5.50 7.34 9.83
CA ARG A 130 6.20 8.55 9.34
C ARG A 130 5.29 9.77 9.29
N VAL A 131 4.02 9.61 8.89
CA VAL A 131 3.03 10.69 8.95
C VAL A 131 2.80 11.18 10.39
N ILE A 132 2.72 10.26 11.35
CA ILE A 132 2.51 10.60 12.77
C ILE A 132 3.72 11.34 13.33
N GLN A 133 4.93 10.85 13.07
CA GLN A 133 6.16 11.48 13.51
C GLN A 133 6.28 12.92 12.99
N GLU A 134 5.92 13.15 11.73
CA GLU A 134 5.91 14.47 11.11
C GLU A 134 4.86 15.41 11.74
N LEU A 135 3.62 14.94 11.91
CA LEU A 135 2.53 15.75 12.47
C LEU A 135 2.74 16.11 13.93
N GLU A 136 3.17 15.15 14.74
CA GLU A 136 3.34 15.30 16.19
C GLU A 136 4.72 15.88 16.56
N ARG A 137 5.63 16.02 15.58
CA ARG A 137 7.02 16.50 15.77
C ARG A 137 7.72 15.75 16.91
N ILE A 138 7.61 14.43 16.90
CA ILE A 138 8.03 13.60 18.03
C ILE A 138 9.55 13.68 18.21
N ASP A 139 9.98 13.82 19.46
CA ASP A 139 11.39 13.67 19.83
C ASP A 139 11.79 12.19 19.74
N PHE A 140 12.72 11.86 18.85
CA PHE A 140 13.27 10.52 18.68
C PHE A 140 13.93 9.95 19.96
N PHE A 141 14.26 10.80 20.94
CA PHE A 141 14.80 10.37 22.22
C PHE A 141 13.71 10.07 23.28
N ASP A 142 12.43 10.26 22.96
CA ASP A 142 11.34 9.87 23.86
C ASP A 142 11.22 8.35 23.94
N LYS A 143 11.41 7.81 25.14
CA LYS A 143 11.29 6.38 25.44
C LYS A 143 9.87 5.85 25.23
N ASN A 144 8.87 6.72 25.10
CA ASN A 144 7.47 6.37 24.88
C ASN A 144 7.01 6.56 23.43
N ILE A 145 7.91 6.89 22.48
CA ILE A 145 7.59 7.14 21.07
C ILE A 145 6.70 6.05 20.46
N GLU A 146 7.09 4.78 20.63
CA GLU A 146 6.34 3.61 20.17
C GLU A 146 4.90 3.58 20.73
N LYS A 147 4.76 3.84 22.03
CA LYS A 147 3.44 3.84 22.67
C LYS A 147 2.58 4.99 22.16
N LEU A 148 3.17 6.15 21.88
CA LEU A 148 2.46 7.30 21.33
C LEU A 148 1.95 6.98 19.92
N ILE A 149 2.83 6.49 19.04
CA ILE A 149 2.50 6.11 17.66
C ILE A 149 1.40 5.03 17.63
N GLN A 150 1.56 3.96 18.42
CA GLN A 150 0.60 2.85 18.45
C GLN A 150 -0.81 3.26 18.90
N ASN A 151 -0.91 4.27 19.76
CA ASN A 151 -2.19 4.79 20.25
C ASN A 151 -2.72 5.96 19.40
N HIS A 152 -1.96 6.41 18.41
CA HIS A 152 -2.36 7.53 17.57
C HIS A 152 -3.52 7.15 16.65
N LYS A 153 -4.47 8.08 16.45
CA LYS A 153 -5.68 7.86 15.64
C LYS A 153 -5.37 7.40 14.21
N ILE A 154 -4.28 7.88 13.62
CA ILE A 154 -3.85 7.48 12.27
C ILE A 154 -3.42 6.01 12.25
N MET A 155 -2.60 5.58 13.21
CA MET A 155 -2.14 4.19 13.30
C MET A 155 -3.32 3.25 13.56
N LEU A 156 -4.21 3.61 14.49
CA LEU A 156 -5.41 2.82 14.76
C LEU A 156 -6.30 2.67 13.51
N LYS A 157 -6.50 3.73 12.74
CA LYS A 157 -7.24 3.69 11.47
C LYS A 157 -6.56 2.80 10.43
N GLU A 158 -5.23 2.85 10.35
CA GLU A 158 -4.47 2.02 9.42
C GLU A 158 -4.64 0.53 9.77
N LEU A 159 -4.42 0.17 11.03
CA LEU A 159 -4.60 -1.20 11.52
C LEU A 159 -6.03 -1.71 11.32
N MET A 160 -7.04 -0.88 11.59
CA MET A 160 -8.45 -1.22 11.34
C MET A 160 -8.73 -1.44 9.84
N ALA A 161 -8.11 -0.65 8.97
CA ALA A 161 -8.30 -0.79 7.53
C ALA A 161 -7.66 -2.07 6.99
N GLN A 162 -6.45 -2.42 7.45
CA GLN A 162 -5.83 -3.69 7.07
C GLN A 162 -6.68 -4.87 7.53
N ALA A 163 -7.15 -4.84 8.79
CA ALA A 163 -8.05 -5.86 9.31
C ALA A 163 -9.34 -5.98 8.48
N LYS A 164 -9.93 -4.85 8.06
CA LYS A 164 -11.14 -4.86 7.23
C LYS A 164 -10.90 -5.41 5.83
N ILE A 165 -9.78 -5.06 5.19
CA ILE A 165 -9.40 -5.62 3.88
C ILE A 165 -9.24 -7.14 3.98
N ILE A 166 -8.61 -7.64 5.04
CA ILE A 166 -8.46 -9.07 5.30
C ILE A 166 -9.81 -9.75 5.56
N GLU A 167 -10.70 -9.11 6.31
CA GLU A 167 -12.06 -9.60 6.55
C GLU A 167 -12.82 -9.78 5.23
N ILE A 168 -12.78 -8.77 4.36
CA ILE A 168 -13.40 -8.83 3.02
C ILE A 168 -12.77 -9.98 2.21
N ALA A 169 -11.44 -10.07 2.17
CA ALA A 169 -10.72 -11.14 1.47
C ALA A 169 -11.05 -12.54 2.00
N SER A 170 -11.36 -12.66 3.29
CA SER A 170 -11.71 -13.92 3.94
C SER A 170 -13.12 -14.40 3.61
N GLY A 171 -13.98 -13.54 3.05
CA GLY A 171 -15.38 -13.83 2.71
C GLY A 171 -15.58 -15.03 1.77
N ASN A 172 -16.82 -15.51 1.71
CA ASN A 172 -17.21 -16.68 0.91
C ASN A 172 -17.73 -16.31 -0.49
N HIS A 173 -17.41 -15.11 -0.97
CA HIS A 173 -17.81 -14.64 -2.30
C HIS A 173 -16.80 -15.07 -3.38
N SER A 174 -17.17 -14.91 -4.65
CA SER A 174 -16.21 -15.06 -5.75
C SER A 174 -15.10 -14.03 -5.64
N GLU A 175 -13.93 -14.35 -6.18
CA GLU A 175 -12.76 -13.47 -6.12
C GLU A 175 -12.99 -12.12 -6.80
N GLU A 176 -13.78 -12.09 -7.89
CA GLU A 176 -14.20 -10.86 -8.56
C GLU A 176 -15.02 -9.93 -7.65
N ILE A 177 -15.98 -10.50 -6.88
CA ILE A 177 -16.79 -9.74 -5.93
C ILE A 177 -15.90 -9.21 -4.81
N ILE A 178 -15.02 -10.06 -4.26
CA ILE A 178 -14.06 -9.67 -3.22
C ILE A 178 -13.15 -8.53 -3.72
N LEU A 179 -12.63 -8.62 -4.94
CA LEU A 179 -11.80 -7.58 -5.54
C LEU A 179 -12.56 -6.25 -5.64
N SER A 180 -13.81 -6.30 -6.11
CA SER A 180 -14.67 -5.11 -6.20
C SER A 180 -14.92 -4.47 -4.83
N GLU A 181 -15.22 -5.28 -3.81
CA GLU A 181 -15.43 -4.81 -2.44
C GLU A 181 -14.15 -4.22 -1.83
N ILE A 182 -12.99 -4.85 -2.04
CA ILE A 182 -11.70 -4.34 -1.57
C ILE A 182 -11.38 -3.01 -2.24
N ILE A 183 -11.56 -2.89 -3.56
CA ILE A 183 -11.35 -1.65 -4.29
C ILE A 183 -12.28 -0.55 -3.75
N GLY A 184 -13.58 -0.84 -3.63
CA GLY A 184 -14.55 0.11 -3.11
C GLY A 184 -14.24 0.57 -1.69
N TYR A 185 -13.81 -0.35 -0.83
CA TYR A 185 -13.38 -0.03 0.53
C TYR A 185 -12.11 0.82 0.56
N ALA A 186 -11.08 0.43 -0.20
CA ALA A 186 -9.80 1.12 -0.26
C ALA A 186 -9.95 2.55 -0.81
N ASP A 187 -10.74 2.74 -1.86
CA ASP A 187 -10.97 4.07 -2.45
C ASP A 187 -11.80 4.98 -1.52
N SER A 188 -12.71 4.40 -0.74
CA SER A 188 -13.51 5.14 0.26
C SER A 188 -12.73 5.43 1.54
N ASN A 189 -11.66 4.67 1.79
CA ASN A 189 -10.80 4.78 2.96
C ASN A 189 -9.36 4.83 2.46
N LEU A 190 -8.98 5.94 1.86
CA LEU A 190 -7.58 6.13 1.43
C LEU A 190 -6.65 6.07 2.66
N GLY A 191 -5.39 5.70 2.44
CA GLY A 191 -4.39 5.48 3.49
C GLY A 191 -4.12 6.71 4.37
N SER A 192 -3.27 6.56 5.38
CA SER A 192 -2.76 7.67 6.21
C SER A 192 -2.18 8.83 5.39
N VAL A 193 -1.67 8.55 4.18
CA VAL A 193 -1.19 9.54 3.21
C VAL A 193 -2.31 10.22 2.41
N ALA A 194 -3.57 9.96 2.75
CA ALA A 194 -4.69 10.82 2.37
C ALA A 194 -4.57 12.14 3.12
N LEU A 195 -3.65 12.98 2.64
CA LEU A 195 -3.35 14.33 3.07
C LEU A 195 -4.56 15.24 2.81
N ARG A 196 -5.65 15.02 3.53
CA ARG A 196 -6.70 16.03 3.72
C ARG A 196 -6.35 16.88 4.93
N GLN A 197 -5.26 17.63 4.78
CA GLN A 197 -5.09 19.01 5.28
C GLN A 197 -4.17 19.83 4.34
N MET A 198 -4.00 19.43 3.07
CA MET A 198 -3.17 20.17 2.10
C MET A 198 -4.00 20.86 1.01
N ASP A 199 -5.22 21.28 1.41
CA ASP A 199 -5.94 22.48 0.95
C ASP A 199 -6.51 23.18 2.20
#